data_AF-A0A9D5D3T8-F1
#
_entry.id   AF-A0A9D5D3T8-F1
#
_cell.length_a   1.000
_cell.length_b   1.000
_cell.length_c   1.000
_cell.angle_alpha   90.00
_cell.angle_beta   90.00
_cell.angle_gamma   90.00
#
_symmetry.space_group_name_H-M   'P 1'
#
loop_
_entity.id
_entity.type
_entity.pdbx_description
1 polymer ?
#
loop_
_entity_poly.entity_id
_entity_poly.type
_entity_poly.pdbx_seq_one_letter_code
_entity_poly.pdbx_strand_id
1 'polypeptide(L)'
;MQIFTWMESLATFKITTLDHASRIDLITKVQSVAEAEMYFEKIPDSASRKAACFPLLHYYVKERDLEKAEALMAKLQSSGLLVNPHLFNEMMKLYMATGHVEKWQTQITKTWEILMEGWVRNKQMDKAVEAMKKGFSLLKLCEWMPAEEIVMAIMGYFEEQGRLEDAKKYVKVLQRVWRLMSLPVVQVIPKIAYTIWKCCP
;
A
#
# COMPACT_ATOMS: atom_id res chain seq x y z
N MET A 1 14.71 33.49 -0.15
CA MET A 1 15.15 32.77 -1.37
C MET A 1 16.58 33.08 -1.80
N GLN A 2 17.11 34.30 -1.54
CA GLN A 2 18.48 34.68 -1.89
C GLN A 2 19.57 33.79 -1.25
N ILE A 3 19.31 33.24 -0.05
CA ILE A 3 20.23 32.30 0.63
C ILE A 3 20.44 31.02 -0.18
N PHE A 4 19.39 30.43 -0.75
CA PHE A 4 19.51 29.19 -1.52
C PHE A 4 20.19 29.40 -2.89
N THR A 5 19.91 30.52 -3.56
CA THR A 5 20.60 30.91 -4.80
C THR A 5 22.07 31.25 -4.54
N TRP A 6 22.37 31.83 -3.38
CA TRP A 6 23.75 32.08 -2.93
C TRP A 6 24.46 30.77 -2.57
N MET A 7 23.81 29.85 -1.86
CA MET A 7 24.35 28.50 -1.57
C MET A 7 24.64 27.70 -2.84
N GLU A 8 23.79 27.79 -3.88
CA GLU A 8 24.03 27.19 -5.20
C GLU A 8 25.22 27.81 -5.94
N SER A 9 25.51 29.11 -5.72
CA SER A 9 26.65 29.79 -6.33
C SER A 9 28.00 29.45 -5.67
N LEU A 10 27.97 28.87 -4.47
CA LEU A 10 29.15 28.42 -3.76
C LEU A 10 29.44 26.97 -4.15
N ALA A 11 30.37 26.79 -5.09
CA ALA A 11 30.80 25.48 -5.62
C ALA A 11 31.29 24.45 -4.58
N THR A 12 31.39 24.84 -3.30
CA THR A 12 31.86 24.04 -2.18
C THR A 12 30.75 23.32 -1.41
N PHE A 13 29.48 23.69 -1.58
CA PHE A 13 28.37 23.08 -0.83
C PHE A 13 27.65 22.01 -1.67
N LYS A 14 27.80 20.74 -1.29
CA LYS A 14 27.00 19.65 -1.88
C LYS A 14 25.60 19.72 -1.29
N ILE A 15 24.62 20.14 -2.10
CA ILE A 15 23.21 20.08 -1.76
C ILE A 15 22.85 18.61 -1.51
N THR A 16 22.28 18.33 -0.36
CA THR A 16 21.86 16.98 0.03
C THR A 16 20.45 16.67 -0.49
N THR A 17 20.09 15.39 -0.49
CA THR A 17 18.73 14.94 -0.84
C THR A 17 17.65 15.60 0.02
N LEU A 18 17.96 15.85 1.30
CA LEU A 18 17.05 16.48 2.26
C LEU A 18 16.93 18.00 2.05
N ASP A 19 17.99 18.65 1.58
CA ASP A 19 17.96 20.07 1.23
C ASP A 19 17.01 20.31 0.05
N HIS A 20 17.01 19.42 -0.95
CA HIS A 20 16.05 19.48 -2.06
C HIS A 20 14.60 19.37 -1.58
N ALA A 21 14.32 18.43 -0.67
CA ALA A 21 12.98 18.26 -0.09
C ALA A 21 12.54 19.50 0.70
N SER A 22 13.43 20.02 1.56
CA SER A 22 13.18 21.22 2.37
C SER A 22 12.96 22.46 1.50
N ARG A 23 13.69 22.57 0.38
CA ARG A 23 13.53 23.66 -0.56
C ARG A 23 12.18 23.61 -1.28
N ILE A 24 11.71 22.45 -1.72
CA ILE A 24 10.36 22.33 -2.30
C ILE A 24 9.28 22.71 -1.28
N ASP A 25 9.39 22.21 -0.05
CA ASP A 25 8.45 22.56 1.04
C ASP A 25 8.41 24.08 1.29
N LEU A 26 9.58 24.75 1.26
CA LEU A 26 9.65 26.20 1.42
C LEU A 26 9.07 26.96 0.22
N ILE A 27 9.37 26.54 -1.02
CA ILE A 27 8.87 27.21 -2.24
C ILE A 27 7.34 27.13 -2.29
N THR A 28 6.78 25.95 -2.05
CA THR A 28 5.32 25.75 -2.05
C THR A 28 4.60 26.57 -0.97
N LYS A 29 5.27 26.90 0.14
CA LYS A 29 4.69 27.71 1.23
C LYS A 29 4.84 29.22 1.04
N VAL A 30 5.96 29.67 0.49
CA VAL A 30 6.33 31.11 0.46
C VAL A 30 6.12 31.73 -0.91
N GLN A 31 6.08 30.92 -1.96
CA GLN A 31 5.97 31.38 -3.34
C GLN A 31 4.84 30.67 -4.07
N SER A 32 5.09 30.16 -5.29
CA SER A 32 4.12 29.43 -6.09
C SER A 32 4.48 27.94 -6.24
N VAL A 33 3.44 27.13 -6.45
CA VAL A 33 3.62 25.72 -6.83
C VAL A 33 4.34 25.55 -8.17
N ALA A 34 4.17 26.50 -9.10
CA ALA A 34 4.83 26.48 -10.40
C ALA A 34 6.35 26.57 -10.28
N GLU A 35 6.87 27.40 -9.37
CA GLU A 35 8.31 27.47 -9.10
C GLU A 35 8.84 26.19 -8.44
N ALA A 36 8.03 25.56 -7.57
CA ALA A 36 8.38 24.29 -6.96
C ALA A 36 8.47 23.16 -7.99
N GLU A 37 7.52 23.11 -8.93
CA GLU A 37 7.51 22.19 -10.07
C GLU A 37 8.74 22.42 -10.96
N MET A 38 9.01 23.66 -11.37
CA MET A 38 10.19 24.01 -12.16
C MET A 38 11.50 23.62 -11.47
N TYR A 39 11.57 23.75 -10.14
CA TYR A 39 12.74 23.32 -9.38
C TYR A 39 12.86 21.79 -9.34
N PHE A 40 11.75 21.08 -9.11
CA PHE A 40 11.70 19.61 -9.09
C PHE A 40 12.22 19.00 -10.41
N GLU A 41 11.86 19.58 -11.55
CA GLU A 41 12.33 19.13 -12.87
C GLU A 41 13.85 19.28 -13.06
N LYS A 42 14.46 20.26 -12.40
CA LYS A 42 15.90 20.53 -12.50
C LYS A 42 16.75 19.60 -11.64
N ILE A 43 16.14 18.83 -10.72
CA ILE A 43 16.88 17.90 -9.86
C ILE A 43 17.45 16.77 -10.72
N PRO A 44 18.78 16.64 -10.86
CA PRO A 44 19.38 15.72 -11.83
C PRO A 44 19.38 14.26 -11.33
N ASP A 45 19.48 14.04 -10.03
CA ASP A 45 19.67 12.72 -9.45
C ASP A 45 18.37 12.09 -8.93
N SER A 46 18.30 10.77 -9.04
CA SER A 46 17.13 9.97 -8.66
C SER A 46 16.86 10.02 -7.15
N ALA A 47 17.88 10.08 -6.30
CA ALA A 47 17.72 10.02 -4.85
C ALA A 47 17.11 11.32 -4.30
N SER A 48 17.60 12.47 -4.75
CA SER A 48 17.04 13.78 -4.43
C SER A 48 15.65 13.93 -5.00
N ARG A 49 15.38 13.44 -6.22
CA ARG A 49 14.03 13.47 -6.80
C ARG A 49 13.04 12.64 -5.97
N LYS A 50 13.47 11.48 -5.46
CA LYS A 50 12.66 10.66 -4.53
C LYS A 50 12.40 11.38 -3.20
N ALA A 51 13.38 12.08 -2.63
CA ALA A 51 13.18 12.84 -1.40
C ALA A 51 12.23 14.03 -1.62
N ALA A 52 12.42 14.75 -2.74
CA ALA A 52 11.71 15.97 -3.07
C ALA A 52 10.27 15.74 -3.55
N CYS A 53 9.91 14.52 -3.99
CA CYS A 53 8.55 14.23 -4.45
C CYS A 53 7.51 14.24 -3.32
N PHE A 54 7.89 13.89 -2.08
CA PHE A 54 6.95 13.84 -0.96
C PHE A 54 6.41 15.23 -0.59
N PRO A 55 7.23 16.27 -0.36
CA PRO A 55 6.72 17.62 -0.11
C PRO A 55 5.82 18.16 -1.23
N LEU A 56 6.18 17.89 -2.50
CA LEU A 56 5.37 18.32 -3.64
C LEU A 56 4.01 17.61 -3.68
N LEU A 57 4.01 16.27 -3.49
CA LEU A 57 2.77 15.50 -3.41
C LEU A 57 1.91 15.95 -2.24
N HIS A 58 2.53 16.13 -1.07
CA HIS A 58 1.83 16.55 0.14
C HIS A 58 1.13 17.90 -0.05
N TYR A 59 1.78 18.83 -0.77
CA TYR A 59 1.14 20.08 -1.17
C TYR A 59 -0.11 19.83 -2.03
N TYR A 60 -0.03 19.02 -3.10
CA TYR A 60 -1.20 18.71 -3.93
C TYR A 60 -2.34 18.04 -3.14
N VAL A 61 -2.00 17.13 -2.23
CA VAL A 61 -3.00 16.49 -1.36
C VAL A 61 -3.70 17.50 -0.47
N LYS A 62 -2.95 18.44 0.13
CA LYS A 62 -3.50 19.50 0.98
C LYS A 62 -4.44 20.42 0.20
N GLU A 63 -4.05 20.82 -1.01
CA GLU A 63 -4.87 21.65 -1.89
C GLU A 63 -5.98 20.87 -2.62
N ARG A 64 -6.04 19.54 -2.40
CA ARG A 64 -6.98 18.60 -3.05
C ARG A 64 -6.88 18.59 -4.57
N ASP A 65 -5.70 18.88 -5.11
CA ASP A 65 -5.43 18.87 -6.54
C ASP A 65 -5.17 17.43 -7.01
N LEU A 66 -6.27 16.75 -7.37
CA LEU A 66 -6.25 15.34 -7.78
C LEU A 66 -5.46 15.12 -9.06
N GLU A 67 -5.63 15.99 -10.05
CA GLU A 67 -5.00 15.87 -11.36
C GLU A 67 -3.48 15.94 -11.23
N LYS A 68 -2.96 16.94 -10.51
CA LYS A 68 -1.51 17.06 -10.31
C LYS A 68 -0.93 15.96 -9.45
N ALA A 69 -1.64 15.54 -8.41
CA ALA A 69 -1.19 14.44 -7.56
C ALA A 69 -1.07 13.12 -8.35
N GLU A 70 -2.07 12.79 -9.17
CA GLU A 70 -2.05 11.60 -10.03
C GLU A 70 -0.97 11.70 -11.12
N ALA A 71 -0.82 12.86 -11.76
CA ALA A 71 0.21 13.09 -12.76
C ALA A 71 1.63 12.91 -12.18
N LEU A 72 1.88 13.43 -10.98
CA LEU A 72 3.14 13.24 -10.27
C LEU A 72 3.39 11.75 -9.99
N MET A 73 2.41 11.03 -9.47
CA MET A 73 2.53 9.59 -9.18
C MET A 73 2.82 8.77 -10.44
N ALA A 74 2.12 9.04 -11.54
CA ALA A 74 2.35 8.38 -12.83
C ALA A 74 3.76 8.65 -13.37
N LYS A 75 4.24 9.90 -13.23
CA LYS A 75 5.61 10.28 -13.63
C LYS A 75 6.68 9.57 -12.81
N LEU A 76 6.49 9.44 -11.49
CA LEU A 76 7.43 8.70 -10.64
C LEU A 76 7.51 7.23 -11.07
N GLN A 77 6.36 6.62 -11.37
CA GLN A 77 6.29 5.23 -11.84
C GLN A 77 6.98 5.04 -13.19
N SER A 78 6.72 5.90 -14.18
CA SER A 78 7.34 5.80 -15.52
C SER A 78 8.84 6.06 -15.51
N SER A 79 9.33 6.86 -14.56
CA SER A 79 10.75 7.16 -14.36
C SER A 79 11.50 6.06 -13.60
N GLY A 80 10.86 4.93 -13.28
CA GLY A 80 11.46 3.84 -12.50
C GLY A 80 11.73 4.21 -11.04
N LEU A 81 11.14 5.29 -10.54
CA LEU A 81 11.27 5.70 -9.14
C LEU A 81 10.27 4.88 -8.32
N LEU A 82 10.80 3.97 -7.51
CA LEU A 82 9.99 3.21 -6.54
C LEU A 82 9.21 4.18 -5.66
N VAL A 83 7.89 4.18 -5.85
CA VAL A 83 6.94 4.91 -5.02
C VAL A 83 6.97 4.28 -3.63
N ASN A 84 7.29 5.07 -2.62
CA ASN A 84 7.34 4.57 -1.25
C ASN A 84 5.90 4.41 -0.68
N PRO A 85 5.71 3.62 0.39
CA PRO A 85 4.40 3.46 1.03
C PRO A 85 3.78 4.78 1.53
N HIS A 86 4.59 5.79 1.85
CA HIS A 86 4.10 7.09 2.32
C HIS A 86 3.37 7.87 1.23
N LEU A 87 3.88 7.86 -0.01
CA LEU A 87 3.24 8.52 -1.16
C LEU A 87 1.90 7.89 -1.49
N PHE A 88 1.82 6.55 -1.44
CA PHE A 88 0.53 5.85 -1.58
C PHE A 88 -0.45 6.24 -0.47
N ASN A 89 0.00 6.30 0.78
CA ASN A 89 -0.86 6.71 1.89
C ASN A 89 -1.38 8.15 1.73
N GLU A 90 -0.58 9.07 1.19
CA GLU A 90 -1.03 10.43 0.87
C GLU A 90 -2.11 10.42 -0.23
N MET A 91 -1.91 9.65 -1.31
CA MET A 91 -2.95 9.48 -2.35
C MET A 91 -4.24 8.88 -1.81
N MET A 92 -4.14 7.90 -0.91
CA MET A 92 -5.30 7.28 -0.27
C MET A 92 -6.11 8.30 0.53
N LYS A 93 -5.45 9.21 1.26
CA LYS A 93 -6.14 10.31 1.95
C LYS A 93 -6.84 11.24 0.96
N LEU A 94 -6.17 11.59 -0.15
CA LEU A 94 -6.72 12.45 -1.17
C LEU A 94 -7.97 11.87 -1.84
N TYR A 95 -7.93 10.60 -2.24
CA TYR A 95 -9.09 9.93 -2.84
C TYR A 95 -10.30 9.92 -1.90
N MET A 96 -10.08 9.61 -0.62
CA MET A 96 -11.16 9.65 0.37
C MET A 96 -11.69 11.07 0.57
N ALA A 97 -10.82 12.07 0.66
CA ALA A 97 -11.20 13.47 0.86
C ALA A 97 -11.94 14.08 -0.34
N THR A 98 -11.74 13.54 -1.54
CA THR A 98 -12.35 14.00 -2.79
C THR A 98 -13.51 13.11 -3.26
N GLY A 99 -13.84 12.05 -2.52
CA GLY A 99 -14.97 11.15 -2.84
C GLY A 99 -14.67 10.08 -3.89
N HIS A 100 -13.42 9.89 -4.32
CA HIS A 100 -12.99 8.88 -5.30
C HIS A 100 -12.79 7.51 -4.62
N VAL A 101 -13.86 6.99 -4.03
CA VAL A 101 -13.83 5.77 -3.21
C VAL A 101 -13.41 4.55 -4.04
N GLU A 102 -13.79 4.47 -5.32
CA GLU A 102 -13.39 3.38 -6.21
C GLU A 102 -11.87 3.32 -6.46
N LYS A 103 -11.21 4.48 -6.60
CA LYS A 103 -9.76 4.57 -6.74
C LYS A 103 -9.05 4.15 -5.45
N TRP A 104 -9.56 4.63 -4.30
CA TRP A 104 -9.10 4.20 -2.99
C TRP A 104 -9.24 2.68 -2.81
N GLN A 105 -10.41 2.13 -3.13
CA GLN A 105 -10.71 0.70 -3.05
C GLN A 105 -9.76 -0.14 -3.92
N THR A 106 -9.44 0.33 -5.12
CA THR A 106 -8.52 -0.37 -6.02
C THR A 106 -7.10 -0.40 -5.45
N GLN A 107 -6.62 0.70 -4.87
CA GLN A 107 -5.28 0.74 -4.27
C GLN A 107 -5.17 -0.11 -3.00
N ILE A 108 -6.17 -0.08 -2.12
CA ILE A 108 -6.16 -0.92 -0.91
C ILE A 108 -6.22 -2.41 -1.27
N THR A 109 -7.03 -2.77 -2.28
CA THR A 109 -7.15 -4.14 -2.81
C THR A 109 -5.80 -4.68 -3.29
N LYS A 110 -5.12 -3.94 -4.18
CA LYS A 110 -3.79 -4.32 -4.70
C LYS A 110 -2.75 -4.46 -3.59
N THR A 111 -2.81 -3.58 -2.58
CA THR A 111 -1.89 -3.64 -1.44
C THR A 111 -2.08 -4.93 -0.65
N TRP A 112 -3.34 -5.29 -0.34
CA TRP A 112 -3.63 -6.53 0.37
C TRP A 112 -3.23 -7.76 -0.42
N GLU A 113 -3.51 -7.79 -1.73
CA GLU A 113 -3.12 -8.87 -2.63
C GLU A 113 -1.61 -9.15 -2.59
N ILE A 114 -0.78 -8.12 -2.85
CA ILE A 114 0.69 -8.25 -2.87
C ILE A 114 1.24 -8.71 -1.51
N LEU A 115 0.74 -8.12 -0.42
CA LEU A 115 1.22 -8.47 0.93
C LEU A 115 0.85 -9.90 1.31
N MET A 116 -0.38 -10.32 1.02
CA MET A 116 -0.87 -11.67 1.29
C MET A 116 -0.09 -12.71 0.49
N GLU A 117 0.11 -12.49 -0.80
CA GLU A 117 0.95 -13.35 -1.63
C GLU A 117 2.37 -13.46 -1.09
N GLY A 118 2.98 -12.32 -0.73
CA GLY A 118 4.33 -12.27 -0.18
C GLY A 118 4.46 -13.06 1.12
N TRP A 119 3.50 -12.94 2.04
CA TRP A 119 3.52 -13.68 3.29
C TRP A 119 3.30 -15.17 3.10
N VAL A 120 2.34 -15.58 2.27
CA VAL A 120 2.08 -16.99 1.97
C VAL A 120 3.31 -17.64 1.32
N ARG A 121 3.89 -16.99 0.31
CA ARG A 121 5.09 -17.46 -0.39
C ARG A 121 6.29 -17.65 0.53
N ASN A 122 6.44 -16.75 1.51
CA ASN A 122 7.51 -16.81 2.51
C ASN A 122 7.15 -17.61 3.76
N LYS A 123 6.05 -18.38 3.74
CA LYS A 123 5.53 -19.18 4.87
C LYS A 123 5.29 -18.37 6.15
N GLN A 124 5.08 -17.06 6.05
CA GLN A 124 4.73 -16.19 7.16
C GLN A 124 3.21 -16.24 7.42
N MET A 125 2.68 -17.43 7.66
CA MET A 125 1.24 -17.71 7.66
C MET A 125 0.48 -16.93 8.74
N ASP A 126 1.06 -16.72 9.93
CA ASP A 126 0.43 -15.90 10.98
C ASP A 126 0.18 -14.46 10.52
N LYS A 127 1.12 -13.87 9.76
CA LYS A 127 0.95 -12.51 9.20
C LYS A 127 -0.13 -12.48 8.13
N ALA A 128 -0.17 -13.50 7.26
CA ALA A 128 -1.20 -13.65 6.24
C ALA A 128 -2.60 -13.77 6.87
N VAL A 129 -2.75 -14.61 7.89
CA VAL A 129 -4.02 -14.78 8.62
C VAL A 129 -4.48 -13.46 9.26
N GLU A 130 -3.57 -12.76 9.93
CA GLU A 130 -3.90 -11.49 10.60
C GLU A 130 -4.30 -10.40 9.60
N ALA A 131 -3.59 -10.29 8.49
CA ALA A 131 -3.92 -9.35 7.43
C ALA A 131 -5.27 -9.68 6.77
N MET A 132 -5.57 -10.95 6.51
CA MET A 132 -6.87 -11.34 5.96
C MET A 132 -8.02 -10.97 6.89
N LYS A 133 -7.88 -11.19 8.21
CA LYS A 133 -8.86 -10.76 9.21
C LYS A 133 -9.08 -9.24 9.18
N LYS A 134 -7.99 -8.46 9.10
CA LYS A 134 -8.07 -7.00 8.96
C LYS A 134 -8.76 -6.59 7.66
N GLY A 135 -8.40 -7.19 6.53
CA GLY A 135 -9.06 -6.99 5.25
C GLY A 135 -10.56 -7.23 5.34
N PHE A 136 -10.98 -8.33 5.96
CA PHE A 136 -12.40 -8.62 6.14
C PHE A 136 -13.13 -7.66 7.08
N SER A 137 -12.46 -7.13 8.09
CA SER A 137 -13.05 -6.09 8.95
C SER A 137 -13.35 -4.78 8.18
N LEU A 138 -12.65 -4.57 7.06
CA LEU A 138 -12.80 -3.40 6.20
C LEU A 138 -13.79 -3.63 5.04
N LEU A 139 -14.48 -4.78 4.96
CA LEU A 139 -15.41 -5.12 3.86
C LEU A 139 -16.54 -4.09 3.65
N LYS A 140 -16.90 -3.30 4.68
CA LYS A 140 -17.85 -2.19 4.54
C LYS A 140 -17.36 -1.09 3.60
N LEU A 141 -16.05 -1.01 3.38
CA LEU A 141 -15.37 0.02 2.61
C LEU A 141 -14.71 -0.53 1.35
N CYS A 142 -14.48 -1.84 1.23
CA CYS A 142 -13.90 -2.47 0.04
C CYS A 142 -14.49 -3.86 -0.24
N GLU A 143 -14.78 -4.18 -1.51
CA GLU A 143 -15.17 -5.53 -1.93
C GLU A 143 -13.97 -6.48 -2.14
N TRP A 144 -12.85 -6.24 -1.46
CA TRP A 144 -11.63 -7.02 -1.67
C TRP A 144 -11.83 -8.49 -1.30
N MET A 145 -11.30 -9.37 -2.17
CA MET A 145 -11.33 -10.81 -2.01
C MET A 145 -9.92 -11.37 -2.23
N PRO A 146 -9.39 -12.18 -1.31
CA PRO A 146 -8.14 -12.91 -1.53
C PRO A 146 -8.31 -13.96 -2.63
N ALA A 147 -7.22 -14.23 -3.35
CA ALA A 147 -7.15 -15.31 -4.32
C ALA A 147 -7.42 -16.68 -3.65
N GLU A 148 -8.03 -17.61 -4.39
CA GLU A 148 -8.39 -18.93 -3.87
C GLU A 148 -7.15 -19.68 -3.36
N GLU A 149 -6.03 -19.54 -4.05
CA GLU A 149 -4.75 -20.16 -3.70
C GLU A 149 -4.26 -19.73 -2.31
N ILE A 150 -4.45 -18.45 -1.98
CA ILE A 150 -4.11 -17.88 -0.66
C ILE A 150 -5.04 -18.45 0.42
N VAL A 151 -6.34 -18.54 0.11
CA VAL A 151 -7.34 -19.11 1.03
C VAL A 151 -6.99 -20.55 1.36
N MET A 152 -6.67 -21.34 0.34
CA MET A 152 -6.29 -22.76 0.45
C MET A 152 -4.96 -22.95 1.18
N ALA A 153 -3.96 -22.11 0.91
CA ALA A 153 -2.66 -22.20 1.57
C ALA A 153 -2.75 -21.95 3.09
N ILE A 154 -3.55 -20.95 3.51
CA ILE A 154 -3.81 -20.68 4.94
C ILE A 154 -4.57 -21.85 5.58
N MET A 155 -5.53 -22.41 4.86
CA MET A 155 -6.35 -23.53 5.32
C MET A 155 -5.51 -24.80 5.53
N GLY A 156 -4.62 -25.13 4.58
CA GLY A 156 -3.67 -26.24 4.71
C GLY A 156 -2.67 -26.03 5.86
N TYR A 157 -2.19 -24.80 6.06
CA TYR A 157 -1.32 -24.47 7.19
C TYR A 157 -1.96 -24.79 8.56
N PHE A 158 -3.24 -24.45 8.77
CA PHE A 158 -3.88 -24.78 10.04
C PHE A 158 -4.05 -26.29 10.26
N GLU A 159 -4.31 -27.04 9.19
CA GLU A 159 -4.40 -28.51 9.23
C GLU A 159 -3.05 -29.13 9.60
N GLU A 160 -1.97 -28.77 8.89
CA GLU A 160 -0.62 -29.29 9.13
C GLU A 160 -0.12 -29.01 10.56
N GLN A 161 -0.45 -27.85 11.12
CA GLN A 161 -0.05 -27.45 12.47
C GLN A 161 -0.97 -27.98 13.57
N GLY A 162 -2.04 -28.71 13.23
CA GLY A 162 -3.04 -29.16 14.21
C GLY A 162 -3.76 -28.01 14.92
N ARG A 163 -3.79 -26.80 14.33
CA ARG A 163 -4.39 -25.59 14.92
C ARG A 163 -5.90 -25.57 14.70
N LEU A 164 -6.55 -26.56 15.28
CA LEU A 164 -7.98 -26.86 15.19
C LEU A 164 -8.89 -25.62 15.39
N GLU A 165 -8.69 -24.91 16.49
CA GLU A 165 -9.57 -23.78 16.83
C GLU A 165 -9.41 -22.60 15.87
N ASP A 166 -8.23 -22.42 15.30
CA ASP A 166 -8.00 -21.39 14.29
C ASP A 166 -8.59 -21.80 12.94
N ALA A 167 -8.48 -23.06 12.54
CA ALA A 167 -9.15 -23.60 11.36
C ALA A 167 -10.67 -23.42 11.44
N LYS A 168 -11.30 -23.75 12.58
CA LYS A 168 -12.74 -23.55 12.80
C LYS A 168 -13.15 -22.08 12.69
N LYS A 169 -12.40 -21.18 13.34
CA LYS A 169 -12.66 -19.73 13.26
C LYS A 169 -12.51 -19.24 11.83
N TYR A 170 -11.52 -19.73 11.11
CA TYR A 170 -11.26 -19.39 9.73
C TYR A 170 -12.41 -19.81 8.81
N VAL A 171 -12.86 -21.06 8.88
CA VAL A 171 -14.02 -21.54 8.11
C VAL A 171 -15.27 -20.72 8.41
N LYS A 172 -15.53 -20.34 9.67
CA LYS A 172 -16.66 -19.46 10.02
C LYS A 172 -16.56 -18.09 9.35
N VAL A 173 -15.36 -17.55 9.17
CA VAL A 173 -15.14 -16.28 8.46
C VAL A 173 -15.43 -16.47 6.97
N LEU A 174 -14.91 -17.53 6.36
CA LEU A 174 -15.19 -17.85 4.94
C LEU A 174 -16.70 -18.03 4.69
N GLN A 175 -17.41 -18.72 5.57
CA GLN A 175 -18.87 -18.93 5.47
C GLN A 175 -19.68 -17.63 5.52
N ARG A 176 -19.17 -16.57 6.17
CA ARG A 176 -19.83 -15.25 6.19
C ARG A 176 -19.64 -14.49 4.88
N VAL A 177 -18.63 -14.87 4.10
CA VAL A 177 -18.32 -14.28 2.80
C VAL A 177 -18.58 -15.33 1.74
N TRP A 178 -19.85 -15.52 1.37
CA TRP A 178 -20.29 -16.54 0.40
C TRP A 178 -19.40 -16.64 -0.85
N ARG A 179 -18.89 -15.50 -1.36
CA ARG A 179 -17.99 -15.44 -2.52
C ARG A 179 -16.65 -16.20 -2.33
N LEU A 180 -16.23 -16.51 -1.10
CA LEU A 180 -15.04 -17.32 -0.78
C LEU A 180 -15.31 -18.83 -0.74
N MET A 181 -16.57 -19.25 -0.75
CA MET A 181 -16.96 -20.66 -0.62
C MET A 181 -16.99 -21.34 -1.99
N SER A 182 -15.85 -21.33 -2.68
CA SER A 182 -15.67 -22.05 -3.94
C SER A 182 -15.67 -23.56 -3.75
N LEU A 183 -15.85 -24.32 -4.84
CA LEU A 183 -15.87 -25.78 -4.80
C LEU A 183 -14.59 -26.38 -4.18
N PRO A 184 -13.36 -25.94 -4.54
CA PRO A 184 -12.14 -26.40 -3.89
C PRO A 184 -12.09 -26.12 -2.38
N VAL A 185 -12.52 -24.92 -1.96
CA VAL A 185 -12.56 -24.54 -0.54
C VAL A 185 -13.54 -25.42 0.24
N VAL A 186 -14.75 -25.63 -0.28
CA VAL A 186 -15.78 -26.44 0.37
C VAL A 186 -15.36 -27.91 0.49
N GLN A 187 -14.69 -28.46 -0.53
CA GLN A 187 -14.25 -29.86 -0.53
C GLN A 187 -13.18 -30.20 0.51
N VAL A 188 -12.43 -29.20 0.97
CA VAL A 188 -11.37 -29.40 1.98
C VAL A 188 -11.91 -29.28 3.40
N ILE A 189 -13.05 -28.61 3.63
CA ILE A 189 -13.68 -28.52 4.95
C ILE A 189 -13.93 -29.91 5.60
N PRO A 190 -14.51 -30.91 4.90
CA PRO A 190 -14.69 -32.26 5.47
C PRO A 190 -13.38 -32.99 5.76
N LYS A 191 -12.35 -32.79 4.93
CA LYS A 191 -11.03 -33.40 5.14
C LYS A 191 -10.40 -32.86 6.42
N ILE A 192 -10.44 -31.55 6.61
CA ILE A 192 -9.97 -30.92 7.84
C ILE A 192 -10.81 -31.41 9.02
N ALA A 193 -12.14 -31.45 8.93
CA ALA A 193 -13.00 -31.97 9.99
C ALA A 193 -12.66 -33.43 10.38
N TYR A 194 -12.27 -34.26 9.41
CA TYR A 194 -11.83 -35.63 9.63
C TYR A 194 -10.42 -35.72 10.24
N THR A 195 -9.45 -34.95 9.74
CA THR A 195 -8.09 -34.85 10.32
C THR A 195 -8.16 -34.36 11.76
N ILE A 196 -8.99 -33.36 12.03
CA ILE A 196 -9.34 -32.85 13.35
C ILE A 196 -9.89 -33.95 14.25
N TRP A 197 -10.90 -34.69 13.77
CA TRP A 197 -11.54 -35.76 14.54
C TRP A 197 -10.55 -36.86 14.92
N LYS A 198 -9.63 -37.21 14.01
CA LYS A 198 -8.60 -38.22 14.23
C LYS A 198 -7.49 -37.77 15.21
N CYS A 199 -7.23 -36.47 15.33
CA CYS A 199 -6.19 -35.91 16.18
C CYS A 199 -6.67 -35.49 17.59
N CYS A 200 -7.98 -35.50 17.87
CA CYS A 200 -8.49 -35.37 19.23
C CYS A 200 -8.46 -36.73 19.94
N PRO A 201 -7.81 -36.85 21.13
CA PRO A 201 -7.85 -38.06 21.95
C PRO A 201 -9.23 -38.34 22.56
#